data_AF-A0AAD6MBF8-F1
#
_entry.id   AF-A0AAD6MBF8-F1
#
_cell.length_a   1.000
_cell.length_b   1.000
_cell.length_c   1.000
_cell.angle_alpha   90.00
_cell.angle_beta   90.00
_cell.angle_gamma   90.00
#
_symmetry.space_group_name_H-M   'P 1'
#
loop_
_entity.id
_entity.type
_entity.pdbx_description
1 polymer ?
#
loop_
_entity_poly.entity_id
_entity_poly.type
_entity_poly.pdbx_seq_one_letter_code
_entity_poly.pdbx_strand_id
1 'polypeptide(L)'
;MAVALTVRAVHVPLKKVLPKSTRNNNLNYRRKKMMPIVSSFPIRTEQNVNNRKLPILLFDIMDTVVRDPFYHDVAPFFGMSFKELIESKHPTAWIEFEEGRVDEMELAGKFFKDKRSFDLEGQ
;
A
#
# COMPACT_ATOMS: atom_id res chain seq x y z
N MET A 1 -2.92 29.86 -39.78
CA MET A 1 -3.20 30.83 -38.70
C MET A 1 -2.95 30.12 -37.38
N ALA A 2 -1.99 30.57 -36.57
CA ALA A 2 -1.65 29.95 -35.30
C ALA A 2 -2.47 30.58 -34.16
N VAL A 3 -3.17 29.76 -33.38
CA VAL A 3 -3.93 30.19 -32.19
C VAL A 3 -3.05 29.94 -30.97
N ALA A 4 -2.61 31.02 -30.32
CA ALA A 4 -1.87 30.94 -29.05
C ALA A 4 -2.85 30.68 -27.89
N LEU A 5 -2.74 29.51 -27.26
CA LEU A 5 -3.45 29.18 -26.02
C LEU A 5 -2.60 29.61 -24.82
N THR A 6 -2.95 30.74 -24.21
CA THR A 6 -2.34 31.22 -22.98
C THR A 6 -2.99 30.52 -21.78
N VAL A 7 -2.30 29.55 -21.17
CA VAL A 7 -2.75 28.93 -19.92
C VAL A 7 -2.31 29.80 -18.74
N ARG A 8 -3.27 30.44 -18.06
CA ARG A 8 -3.03 31.09 -16.76
C ARG A 8 -3.11 30.05 -15.65
N ALA A 9 -1.98 29.78 -14.98
CA ALA A 9 -1.96 29.00 -13.75
C ALA A 9 -2.49 29.84 -12.58
N VAL A 10 -3.55 29.37 -11.93
CA VAL A 10 -4.07 29.96 -10.68
C VAL A 10 -3.37 29.26 -9.51
N HIS A 11 -2.58 30.01 -8.74
CA HIS A 11 -1.92 29.51 -7.53
C HIS A 11 -2.89 29.60 -6.35
N VAL A 12 -3.27 28.45 -5.77
CA VAL A 12 -4.08 28.37 -4.55
C VAL A 12 -3.20 27.89 -3.41
N PRO A 13 -3.02 28.66 -2.31
CA PRO A 13 -2.18 28.23 -1.20
C PRO A 13 -2.94 27.23 -0.30
N LEU A 14 -2.39 26.02 -0.13
CA LEU A 14 -2.88 25.01 0.81
C LEU A 14 -2.45 25.39 2.24
N LYS A 15 -3.38 25.90 3.06
CA LYS A 15 -3.18 26.00 4.51
C LYS A 15 -3.31 24.61 5.14
N LYS A 16 -2.20 23.99 5.52
CA LYS A 16 -2.19 22.78 6.38
C LYS A 16 -2.32 23.21 7.84
N VAL A 17 -3.52 23.14 8.41
CA VAL A 17 -3.72 23.16 9.87
C VAL A 17 -3.99 21.71 10.29
N LEU A 18 -3.00 21.08 10.93
CA LEU A 18 -3.12 19.74 11.49
C LEU A 18 -3.65 19.85 12.93
N PRO A 19 -4.73 19.16 13.34
CA PRO A 19 -5.15 19.14 14.72
C PRO A 19 -4.17 18.32 15.58
N LYS A 20 -3.80 18.84 16.75
CA LYS A 20 -3.00 18.13 17.75
C LYS A 20 -3.86 17.04 18.39
N SER A 21 -3.51 15.78 18.15
CA SER A 21 -4.14 14.63 18.82
C SER A 21 -3.53 14.45 20.21
N THR A 22 -4.33 14.66 21.25
CA THR A 22 -4.00 14.29 22.64
C THR A 22 -4.41 12.84 22.86
N ARG A 23 -3.45 11.93 22.94
CA ARG A 23 -3.69 10.50 23.16
C ARG A 23 -3.65 10.18 24.67
N ASN A 24 -4.83 10.05 25.28
CA ASN A 24 -4.98 9.46 26.62
C ASN A 24 -5.02 7.92 26.49
N ASN A 25 -4.01 7.23 27.00
CA ASN A 25 -3.98 5.77 27.08
C ASN A 25 -4.11 5.33 28.54
N ASN A 26 -5.31 4.94 28.95
CA ASN A 26 -5.52 4.13 30.15
C ASN A 26 -6.41 2.93 29.77
N LEU A 27 -5.78 1.85 29.33
CA LEU A 27 -6.41 0.52 29.32
C LEU A 27 -5.62 -0.38 30.27
N ASN A 28 -6.19 -0.59 31.45
CA ASN A 28 -5.70 -1.53 32.45
C ASN A 28 -6.05 -2.97 32.02
N TYR A 29 -5.10 -3.68 31.41
CA TYR A 29 -5.25 -5.12 31.18
C TYR A 29 -4.69 -5.89 32.39
N ARG A 30 -5.60 -6.57 33.10
CA ARG A 30 -5.35 -7.34 34.33
C ARG A 30 -4.53 -8.61 33.98
N ARG A 31 -3.23 -8.63 34.32
CA ARG A 31 -2.37 -9.82 34.17
C ARG A 31 -2.86 -10.97 35.06
N LYS A 32 -3.26 -12.11 34.47
CA LYS A 32 -3.36 -13.40 35.15
C LYS A 32 -1.93 -13.91 35.42
N LYS A 33 -1.64 -14.38 36.64
CA LYS A 33 -0.34 -14.93 37.04
C LYS A 33 -0.12 -16.29 36.34
N MET A 34 0.92 -16.43 35.52
CA MET A 34 1.49 -17.71 35.10
C MET A 34 2.80 -17.95 35.87
N MET A 35 3.02 -19.20 36.29
CA MET A 35 4.20 -19.64 37.05
C MET A 35 5.45 -19.73 36.15
N PRO A 36 6.67 -19.54 36.68
CA PRO A 36 7.86 -19.46 35.84
C PRO A 36 8.36 -20.86 35.47
N ILE A 37 8.53 -21.11 34.17
CA ILE A 37 9.46 -22.12 33.65
C ILE A 37 10.86 -21.52 33.80
N VAL A 38 11.68 -22.12 34.67
CA VAL A 38 13.04 -21.67 34.94
C VAL A 38 13.91 -22.04 33.74
N SER A 39 14.15 -21.08 32.83
CA SER A 39 15.22 -21.20 31.84
C SER A 39 16.45 -20.45 32.38
N SER A 40 17.54 -21.19 32.55
CA SER A 40 18.81 -20.72 33.08
C SER A 40 19.58 -19.90 32.03
N PHE A 41 19.06 -18.72 31.69
CA PHE A 41 19.84 -17.72 30.96
C PHE A 41 20.42 -16.71 31.96
N PRO A 42 21.73 -16.39 31.88
CA PRO A 42 22.32 -15.40 32.77
C PRO A 42 21.65 -14.04 32.50
N ILE A 43 20.97 -13.51 33.52
CA ILE A 43 20.43 -12.15 33.51
C ILE A 43 21.63 -11.20 33.53
N ARG A 44 21.99 -10.62 32.38
CA ARG A 44 22.80 -9.40 32.35
C ARG A 44 21.96 -8.27 32.94
N THR A 45 22.24 -7.91 34.18
CA THR A 45 21.83 -6.63 34.76
C THR A 45 22.70 -5.51 34.17
N GLU A 46 22.44 -5.15 32.91
CA GLU A 46 22.89 -3.86 32.37
C GLU A 46 21.70 -2.89 32.39
N GLN A 47 21.55 -2.22 33.54
CA GLN A 47 20.73 -1.01 33.61
C GLN A 47 21.49 0.15 32.99
N ASN A 48 21.41 0.26 31.67
CA ASN A 48 21.54 1.52 30.98
C ASN A 48 20.37 1.61 30.01
N VAL A 49 19.21 2.05 30.50
CA VAL A 49 18.08 2.44 29.65
C VAL A 49 18.48 3.69 28.88
N ASN A 50 19.27 3.48 27.83
CA ASN A 50 19.51 4.45 26.79
C ASN A 50 18.14 4.87 26.26
N ASN A 51 17.73 6.12 26.55
CA ASN A 51 16.53 6.74 26.00
C ASN A 51 16.69 7.06 24.50
N ARG A 52 17.32 6.15 23.75
CA ARG A 52 17.55 6.28 22.31
C ARG A 52 16.28 5.82 21.62
N LYS A 53 15.61 6.75 20.97
CA LYS A 53 14.50 6.45 20.06
C LYS A 53 15.08 5.62 18.90
N LEU A 54 14.71 4.35 18.84
CA LEU A 54 15.04 3.51 17.69
C LEU A 54 14.40 4.09 16.43
N PRO A 55 15.06 3.98 15.27
CA PRO A 55 14.48 4.44 14.01
C PRO A 55 13.25 3.61 13.66
N ILE A 56 12.27 4.25 13.03
CA ILE A 56 11.13 3.57 12.41
C ILE A 56 11.53 3.25 10.97
N LEU A 57 11.41 1.98 10.58
CA LEU A 57 11.57 1.53 9.21
C LEU A 57 10.19 1.27 8.61
N LEU A 58 9.96 1.81 7.42
CA LEU A 58 8.77 1.56 6.62
C LEU A 58 9.24 0.88 5.35
N PHE A 59 8.81 -0.36 5.14
CA PHE A 59 9.05 -1.09 3.91
C PHE A 59 7.78 -1.01 3.07
N ASP A 60 7.94 -0.72 1.78
CA ASP A 60 6.92 -1.05 0.81
C ASP A 60 6.78 -2.58 0.73
N ILE A 61 5.65 -3.06 0.24
CA ILE A 61 5.43 -4.49 0.01
C ILE A 61 5.95 -4.86 -1.38
N MET A 62 5.39 -4.23 -2.42
CA MET A 62 5.70 -4.54 -3.82
C MET A 62 7.10 -4.01 -4.19
N ASP A 63 7.88 -4.82 -4.90
CA ASP A 63 9.28 -4.60 -5.27
C ASP A 63 10.27 -4.27 -4.12
N THR A 64 9.85 -4.42 -2.86
CA THR A 64 10.73 -4.32 -1.69
C THR A 64 10.76 -5.62 -0.88
N VAL A 65 9.61 -6.12 -0.46
CA VAL A 65 9.51 -7.39 0.29
C VAL A 65 9.06 -8.52 -0.64
N VAL A 66 8.18 -8.21 -1.59
CA VAL A 66 7.60 -9.15 -2.57
C VAL A 66 7.84 -8.60 -3.96
N ARG A 67 8.24 -9.45 -4.91
CA ARG A 67 8.37 -9.09 -6.33
C ARG A 67 7.00 -8.71 -6.91
N ASP A 68 6.93 -7.58 -7.60
CA ASP A 68 5.72 -7.17 -8.31
C ASP A 68 5.44 -8.11 -9.52
N PRO A 69 4.29 -8.80 -9.57
CA PRO A 69 3.94 -9.67 -10.70
C PRO A 69 3.57 -8.90 -11.97
N PHE A 70 3.28 -7.59 -11.91
CA PHE A 70 2.74 -6.83 -13.03
C PHE A 70 3.64 -6.83 -14.27
N TYR A 71 4.96 -6.72 -14.08
CA TYR A 71 5.91 -6.61 -15.18
C TYR A 71 6.28 -7.96 -15.82
N HIS A 72 6.17 -9.05 -15.07
CA HIS A 72 6.72 -10.34 -15.47
C HIS A 72 5.68 -11.45 -15.60
N ASP A 73 4.59 -11.42 -14.83
CA ASP A 73 3.63 -12.53 -14.77
C ASP A 73 2.30 -12.15 -15.42
N VAL A 74 1.86 -10.89 -15.30
CA VAL A 74 0.50 -10.49 -15.74
C VAL A 74 0.33 -10.54 -17.27
N ALA A 75 1.31 -10.06 -18.05
CA ALA A 75 1.19 -10.12 -19.51
C ALA A 75 1.23 -11.58 -20.04
N PRO A 76 2.16 -12.44 -19.57
CA PRO A 76 2.13 -13.87 -19.90
C PRO A 76 0.85 -14.60 -19.47
N PHE A 77 0.28 -14.26 -18.32
CA PHE A 77 -1.00 -14.82 -17.86
C PHE A 77 -2.12 -14.64 -18.90
N PHE A 78 -2.20 -13.46 -19.52
CA PHE A 78 -3.16 -13.21 -20.59
C PHE A 78 -2.71 -13.63 -21.99
N GLY A 79 -1.55 -14.30 -22.11
CA GLY A 79 -1.00 -14.72 -23.40
C GLY A 79 -0.65 -13.57 -24.35
N MET A 80 -0.28 -12.41 -23.82
CA MET A 80 0.02 -11.20 -24.60
C MET A 80 1.39 -10.62 -24.26
N SER A 81 1.90 -9.75 -25.14
CA SER A 81 3.07 -8.93 -24.82
C SER A 81 2.72 -7.85 -23.79
N PHE A 82 3.73 -7.37 -23.05
CA PHE A 82 3.54 -6.27 -22.11
C PHE A 82 2.98 -5.00 -22.78
N LYS A 83 3.41 -4.72 -24.03
CA LYS A 83 2.90 -3.59 -24.80
C LYS A 83 1.39 -3.71 -25.05
N GLU A 84 0.93 -4.88 -25.50
CA GLU A 84 -0.49 -5.15 -25.73
C GLU A 84 -1.31 -5.07 -24.43
N LEU A 85 -0.75 -5.53 -23.31
CA LEU A 85 -1.38 -5.37 -22.00
C LEU A 85 -1.59 -3.90 -21.64
N ILE A 86 -0.54 -3.07 -21.74
CA ILE A 86 -0.65 -1.63 -21.45
C ILE A 86 -1.64 -0.93 -22.38
N GLU A 87 -1.68 -1.32 -23.66
CA GLU A 87 -2.61 -0.76 -24.64
C GLU A 87 -4.07 -1.19 -24.40
N SER A 88 -4.31 -2.41 -23.92
CA SER A 88 -5.67 -2.95 -23.70
C SER A 88 -6.22 -2.70 -22.29
N LYS A 89 -5.36 -2.55 -21.28
CA LYS A 89 -5.77 -2.30 -19.88
C LYS A 89 -6.43 -0.93 -19.72
N HIS A 90 -7.48 -0.86 -18.91
CA HIS A 90 -8.09 0.41 -18.52
C HIS A 90 -7.10 1.27 -17.74
N PRO A 91 -6.97 2.58 -18.07
CA PRO A 91 -5.93 3.44 -17.51
C PRO A 91 -6.07 3.64 -15.99
N THR A 92 -7.30 3.66 -15.47
CA THR A 92 -7.58 3.99 -14.06
C THR A 92 -8.11 2.84 -13.20
N ALA A 93 -8.44 1.67 -13.77
CA ALA A 93 -9.20 0.64 -13.03
C ALA A 93 -8.45 0.13 -11.78
N TRP A 94 -7.13 -0.11 -11.93
CA TRP A 94 -6.28 -0.52 -10.82
C TRP A 94 -6.15 0.55 -9.73
N ILE A 95 -5.99 1.82 -10.12
CA ILE A 95 -5.87 2.95 -9.17
C ILE A 95 -7.16 3.10 -8.37
N GLU A 96 -8.32 3.00 -9.03
CA GLU A 96 -9.61 3.07 -8.36
C GLU A 96 -9.81 1.91 -7.38
N PHE A 97 -9.30 0.72 -7.71
CA PHE A 97 -9.33 -0.45 -6.84
C PHE A 97 -8.42 -0.27 -5.62
N GLU A 98 -7.17 0.16 -5.81
CA GLU A 98 -6.22 0.42 -4.72
C GLU A 98 -6.72 1.50 -3.74
N GLU A 99 -7.45 2.49 -4.25
CA GLU A 99 -8.08 3.54 -3.45
C GLU A 99 -9.40 3.09 -2.78
N GLY A 100 -9.84 1.86 -3.03
CA GLY A 100 -11.08 1.30 -2.47
C GLY A 100 -12.35 1.92 -3.03
N ARG A 101 -12.29 2.53 -4.23
CA ARG A 101 -13.46 3.11 -4.92
C ARG A 101 -14.29 2.08 -5.67
N VAL A 102 -13.65 1.00 -6.11
CA VAL A 102 -14.29 -0.13 -6.77
C VAL A 102 -13.90 -1.42 -6.07
N ASP A 103 -14.80 -2.39 -6.07
CA ASP A 103 -14.51 -3.73 -5.56
C ASP A 103 -13.88 -4.65 -6.62
N GLU A 104 -13.62 -5.90 -6.24
CA GLU A 104 -13.01 -6.91 -7.11
C GLU A 104 -13.87 -7.25 -8.34
N MET A 105 -15.20 -7.30 -8.17
CA MET A 105 -16.13 -7.62 -9.28
C MET A 105 -16.23 -6.47 -10.27
N GLU A 106 -16.23 -5.23 -9.76
CA GLU A 106 -16.18 -4.02 -10.57
C GLU A 106 -14.84 -3.89 -11.31
N LEU A 107 -13.72 -4.22 -10.65
CA LEU A 107 -12.41 -4.31 -11.29
C LEU A 107 -12.43 -5.34 -12.41
N ALA A 108 -12.97 -6.54 -12.17
CA ALA A 108 -13.05 -7.60 -13.18
C ALA A 108 -13.81 -7.16 -14.44
N GLY A 109 -14.92 -6.42 -14.28
CA GLY A 109 -15.67 -5.87 -15.40
C GLY A 109 -15.01 -4.67 -16.10
N LYS A 110 -14.04 -4.01 -15.44
CA LYS A 110 -13.42 -2.77 -15.92
C LYS A 110 -11.94 -2.91 -16.30
N PHE A 111 -11.29 -4.04 -15.99
CA PHE A 111 -9.84 -4.20 -16.12
C PHE A 111 -9.33 -3.91 -17.53
N PHE A 112 -10.03 -4.41 -18.56
CA PHE A 112 -9.75 -4.10 -19.96
C PHE A 112 -10.66 -2.98 -20.49
N LYS A 113 -10.15 -2.15 -21.40
CA LYS A 113 -10.90 -1.05 -22.04
C LYS A 113 -12.13 -1.54 -22.79
N ASP A 114 -12.07 -2.73 -23.36
CA ASP A 114 -13.15 -3.41 -24.09
C ASP A 114 -14.11 -4.18 -23.18
N LYS A 115 -13.85 -4.21 -21.87
CA LYS A 115 -14.66 -4.90 -20.84
C LYS A 115 -14.80 -6.40 -21.06
N ARG A 116 -13.86 -7.03 -21.76
CA ARG A 116 -13.84 -8.50 -21.86
C ARG A 116 -13.63 -9.12 -20.47
N SER A 117 -14.33 -10.22 -20.22
CA SER A 117 -14.12 -11.02 -19.02
C SER A 117 -12.76 -11.72 -19.06
N PHE A 118 -12.21 -12.00 -17.90
CA PHE A 118 -11.00 -12.80 -17.75
C PHE A 118 -11.11 -13.64 -16.48
N ASP A 119 -10.20 -14.59 -16.36
CA ASP A 119 -10.17 -15.48 -15.22
C ASP A 119 -9.60 -14.78 -13.97
N LEU A 120 -10.34 -14.87 -12.87
CA LEU A 120 -9.96 -14.34 -11.56
C LEU A 120 -9.30 -15.39 -10.67
N GLU A 121 -9.41 -16.68 -11.02
CA GLU A 121 -8.91 -17.78 -10.20
C GLU A 121 -7.46 -18.19 -10.54
N GLY A 122 -6.94 -17.77 -11.69
CA GLY A 122 -5.58 -18.06 -12.12
C GLY A 122 -5.39 -19.46 -12.72
N GLN A 123 -6.42 -20.01 -13.37
CA GLN A 123 -6.48 -21.33 -14.00
C GLN A 123 -6.04 -21.35 -15.47
#